data_AF-A0A286GXF3-F1
#
_entry.id   AF-A0A286GXF3-F1
#
_cell.length_a   1.000
_cell.length_b   1.000
_cell.length_c   1.000
_cell.angle_alpha   90.00
_cell.angle_beta   90.00
_cell.angle_gamma   90.00
#
_symmetry.space_group_name_H-M   'P 1'
#
loop_
_entity.id
_entity.type
_entity.pdbx_description
1 polymer ?
#
loop_
_entity_poly.entity_id
_entity_poly.type
_entity_poly.pdbx_seq_one_letter_code
_entity_poly.pdbx_strand_id
1 'polypeptide(L)'
;MAYSSIIELIGIRELAEDDPKAFIEAINSFKGQINIAFNAVLTDSNELYSFQAHLFRDYCYIQCNNIDKLLKFLEELRYNLLVEKSFMFRAAIIKGILNLDKNDEDIQIEDEYIKGVVFTYGFGVESSKLYGIIERFKGAGIFIDEDLKNELNEFLVFQNYYITDISTRKYHQYWDVRFNSKDQVFNKLNNVIKKVYESRVISKKLARFYVPFLVNLARNLEYNIEDKNYTKILDDFIKLTVLEKLKDIVGIELVYLTLIERIFSDDDKKSLNKNNNPEVEKKIEDLIIKLSKNNWLLEILRADNKFHSIPQEIINSKTRRKALREFAVKSTVS
;
A
#
# COMPACT_ATOMS: atom_id res chain seq x y z
N MET A 1 19.90 18.31 -1.68
CA MET A 1 19.68 17.10 -2.50
C MET A 1 18.22 17.05 -2.89
N ALA A 2 17.85 16.42 -4.00
CA ALA A 2 16.45 16.35 -4.45
C ALA A 2 16.00 14.90 -4.64
N TYR A 3 14.73 14.67 -4.34
CA TYR A 3 14.01 13.42 -4.49
C TYR A 3 12.79 13.71 -5.34
N SER A 4 12.50 12.79 -6.25
CA SER A 4 11.45 12.94 -7.24
C SER A 4 10.50 11.76 -7.18
N SER A 5 9.22 12.05 -7.31
CA SER A 5 8.14 11.07 -7.35
C SER A 5 7.25 11.29 -8.56
N ILE A 6 6.68 10.22 -9.08
CA ILE A 6 5.53 10.26 -10.00
C ILE A 6 4.38 9.52 -9.33
N ILE A 7 3.17 10.03 -9.48
CA ILE A 7 1.94 9.50 -8.90
C ILE A 7 0.94 9.34 -10.03
N GLU A 8 0.24 8.22 -10.09
CA GLU A 8 -0.79 7.94 -11.10
C GLU A 8 -2.02 7.33 -10.43
N LEU A 9 -3.19 7.89 -10.72
CA LEU A 9 -4.46 7.30 -10.30
C LEU A 9 -4.74 6.00 -11.06
N ILE A 10 -5.16 4.96 -10.34
CA ILE A 10 -5.49 3.66 -10.93
C ILE A 10 -6.95 3.66 -11.40
N GLY A 11 -7.20 3.17 -12.62
CA GLY A 11 -8.55 3.01 -13.18
C GLY A 11 -9.16 4.27 -13.81
N ILE A 12 -8.34 5.31 -13.98
CA ILE A 12 -8.78 6.62 -14.46
C ILE A 12 -8.92 6.69 -15.98
N ARG A 13 -8.17 5.85 -16.71
CA ARG A 13 -8.22 5.79 -18.19
C ARG A 13 -9.55 5.23 -18.66
N GLU A 14 -9.99 4.14 -18.03
CA GLU A 14 -11.30 3.53 -18.27
C GLU A 14 -12.43 4.52 -17.97
N LEU A 15 -12.29 5.30 -16.88
CA LEU A 15 -13.26 6.34 -16.54
C LEU A 15 -13.33 7.45 -17.60
N ALA A 16 -12.20 7.81 -18.22
CA ALA A 16 -12.18 8.82 -19.29
C ALA A 16 -12.92 8.35 -20.55
N GLU A 17 -12.91 7.06 -20.84
CA GLU A 17 -13.60 6.45 -21.97
C GLU A 17 -15.11 6.31 -21.73
N ASP A 18 -15.49 5.84 -20.54
CA ASP A 18 -16.88 5.54 -20.20
C ASP A 18 -17.69 6.76 -19.71
N ASP A 19 -17.06 7.63 -18.90
CA ASP A 19 -17.69 8.82 -18.31
C ASP A 19 -16.70 10.00 -18.18
N PRO A 20 -16.54 10.81 -19.26
CA PRO A 20 -15.65 11.96 -19.26
C PRO A 20 -15.92 12.99 -18.16
N LYS A 21 -17.16 13.10 -17.65
CA LYS A 21 -17.49 14.04 -16.58
C LYS A 21 -16.96 13.52 -15.24
N ALA A 22 -17.22 12.26 -14.92
CA ALA A 22 -16.67 11.62 -13.73
C ALA A 22 -15.14 11.61 -13.75
N PHE A 23 -14.53 11.47 -14.93
CA PHE A 23 -13.08 11.64 -15.10
C PHE A 23 -12.61 13.04 -14.68
N ILE A 24 -13.21 14.12 -15.19
CA ILE A 24 -12.83 15.49 -14.82
C ILE A 24 -13.00 15.74 -13.32
N GLU A 25 -14.09 15.24 -12.73
CA GLU A 25 -14.34 15.34 -11.29
C GLU A 25 -13.27 14.59 -10.47
N ALA A 26 -12.89 13.39 -10.91
CA ALA A 26 -11.83 12.61 -10.27
C ALA A 26 -10.48 13.31 -10.33
N ILE A 27 -10.11 13.91 -11.48
CA ILE A 27 -8.88 14.69 -11.63
C ILE A 27 -8.91 15.93 -10.74
N ASN A 28 -10.00 16.69 -10.71
CA ASN A 28 -10.10 17.88 -9.85
C ASN A 28 -10.04 17.51 -8.36
N SER A 29 -10.67 16.40 -7.98
CA SER A 29 -10.59 15.85 -6.64
C SER A 29 -9.16 15.45 -6.28
N PHE A 30 -8.45 14.78 -7.19
CA PHE A 30 -7.04 14.41 -6.98
C PHE A 30 -6.14 15.63 -6.76
N LYS A 31 -6.30 16.68 -7.57
CA LYS A 31 -5.59 17.95 -7.38
C LYS A 31 -5.86 18.57 -6.01
N GLY A 32 -7.12 18.57 -5.57
CA GLY A 32 -7.48 19.04 -4.23
C GLY A 32 -6.80 18.24 -3.12
N GLN A 33 -6.74 16.92 -3.25
CA GLN A 33 -6.10 16.06 -2.25
C GLN A 33 -4.58 16.20 -2.19
N ILE A 34 -3.93 16.52 -3.31
CA ILE A 34 -2.51 16.87 -3.33
C ILE A 34 -2.25 18.10 -2.46
N ASN A 35 -3.05 19.16 -2.60
CA ASN A 35 -2.90 20.37 -1.78
C ASN A 35 -3.12 20.10 -0.29
N ILE A 36 -4.13 19.30 0.05
CA ILE A 36 -4.40 18.91 1.45
C ILE A 36 -3.20 18.14 2.03
N ALA A 37 -2.64 17.18 1.27
CA ALA A 37 -1.48 16.40 1.70
C ALA A 37 -0.23 17.27 1.87
N PHE A 38 -0.01 18.29 1.02
CA PHE A 38 1.07 19.26 1.23
C PHE A 38 0.91 20.01 2.54
N ASN A 39 -0.27 20.60 2.78
CA ASN A 39 -0.53 21.40 3.97
C ASN A 39 -0.31 20.60 5.25
N ALA A 40 -0.76 19.34 5.29
CA ALA A 40 -0.58 18.46 6.44
C ALA A 40 0.90 18.18 6.78
N VAL A 41 1.78 18.12 5.78
CA VAL A 41 3.21 17.82 5.97
C VAL A 41 4.03 19.06 6.31
N LEU A 42 3.59 20.23 5.85
CA LEU A 42 4.24 21.53 6.06
C LEU A 42 3.98 22.09 7.47
N THR A 43 2.81 21.85 8.05
CA THR A 43 2.44 22.38 9.39
C THR A 43 3.28 21.82 10.55
N ASP A 44 4.00 20.72 10.34
CA ASP A 44 4.67 19.96 11.39
C ASP A 44 6.11 20.41 11.71
N SER A 45 6.63 21.48 11.10
CA SER A 45 8.07 21.79 11.21
C SER A 45 8.45 23.24 10.91
N ASN A 46 9.28 23.84 11.77
CA ASN A 46 9.95 25.13 11.56
C ASN A 46 11.07 25.09 10.49
N GLU A 47 11.25 23.96 9.79
CA GLU A 47 12.28 23.79 8.78
C GLU A 47 11.74 24.16 7.38
N LEU A 48 12.56 24.87 6.60
CA LEU A 48 12.27 25.25 5.22
C LEU A 48 12.44 24.05 4.28
N TYR A 49 11.33 23.40 3.93
CA TYR A 49 11.30 22.41 2.85
C TYR A 49 10.68 23.03 1.59
N SER A 50 11.14 22.55 0.44
CA SER A 50 10.59 22.97 -0.85
C SER A 50 9.94 21.80 -1.54
N PHE A 51 8.65 21.91 -1.82
CA PHE A 51 7.95 21.03 -2.74
C PHE A 51 7.73 21.73 -4.08
N GLN A 52 7.79 20.95 -5.15
CA GLN A 52 7.36 21.34 -6.48
C GLN A 52 6.45 20.24 -7.00
N ALA A 53 5.29 20.60 -7.54
CA ALA A 53 4.33 19.65 -8.07
C ALA A 53 3.99 20.01 -9.52
N HIS A 54 3.91 19.00 -10.36
CA HIS A 54 3.67 19.13 -11.79
C HIS A 54 2.59 18.16 -12.20
N LEU A 55 1.41 18.70 -12.44
CA LEU A 55 0.23 17.92 -12.80
C LEU A 55 0.17 17.76 -14.31
N PHE A 56 0.15 16.51 -14.77
CA PHE A 56 0.01 16.18 -16.18
C PHE A 56 -1.04 15.10 -16.36
N ARG A 57 -2.25 15.51 -16.78
CA ARG A 57 -3.42 14.62 -16.93
C ARG A 57 -3.75 13.89 -15.61
N ASP A 58 -3.61 12.57 -15.61
CA ASP A 58 -3.80 11.63 -14.51
C ASP A 58 -2.52 11.35 -13.70
N TYR A 59 -1.41 12.00 -14.08
CA TYR A 59 -0.14 11.95 -13.38
C TYR A 59 0.14 13.22 -12.58
N CYS A 60 0.87 13.06 -11.49
CA CYS A 60 1.52 14.16 -10.78
C CYS A 60 2.99 13.81 -10.55
N TYR A 61 3.90 14.65 -11.03
CA TYR A 61 5.31 14.59 -10.65
C TYR A 61 5.54 15.53 -9.47
N ILE A 62 6.28 15.06 -8.48
CA ILE A 62 6.58 15.83 -7.28
C ILE A 62 8.06 15.79 -7.02
N GLN A 63 8.65 16.93 -6.69
CA GLN A 63 10.02 17.03 -6.22
C GLN A 63 10.03 17.59 -4.81
N CYS A 64 10.87 17.00 -3.96
CA CYS A 64 11.12 17.46 -2.59
C CYS A 64 12.62 17.46 -2.31
N ASN A 65 13.09 18.36 -1.46
CA ASN A 65 14.47 18.38 -0.99
C ASN A 65 14.73 17.44 0.21
N ASN A 66 13.68 16.78 0.73
CA ASN A 66 13.74 15.90 1.89
C ASN A 66 12.93 14.62 1.65
N ILE A 67 13.55 13.45 1.80
CA ILE A 67 12.93 12.16 1.52
C ILE A 67 11.82 11.83 2.52
N ASP A 68 12.05 12.01 3.82
CA ASP A 68 11.06 11.72 4.86
C ASP A 68 9.79 12.55 4.68
N LYS A 69 9.93 13.82 4.28
CA LYS A 69 8.80 14.70 3.96
C LYS A 69 8.06 14.24 2.71
N LEU A 70 8.76 13.77 1.67
CA LEU A 70 8.13 13.17 0.50
C LEU A 70 7.39 11.87 0.85
N LEU A 71 7.97 11.00 1.68
CA LEU A 71 7.32 9.77 2.14
C LEU A 71 6.05 10.08 2.93
N LYS A 72 6.12 11.00 3.90
CA LYS A 72 4.95 11.47 4.68
C LYS A 72 3.87 12.09 3.79
N PHE A 73 4.27 12.87 2.79
CA PHE A 73 3.33 13.43 1.81
C PHE A 73 2.57 12.32 1.07
N LEU A 74 3.29 11.31 0.57
CA LEU A 74 2.66 10.21 -0.17
C LEU A 74 1.80 9.32 0.73
N GLU A 75 2.19 9.15 2.00
CA GLU A 75 1.37 8.49 3.02
C GLU A 75 0.05 9.23 3.25
N GLU A 76 0.11 10.54 3.48
CA GLU A 76 -1.09 11.37 3.72
C GLU A 76 -1.98 11.42 2.47
N LEU A 77 -1.38 11.56 1.28
CA LEU A 77 -2.13 11.52 0.02
C LEU A 77 -2.84 10.18 -0.18
N ARG A 78 -2.19 9.06 0.18
CA ARG A 78 -2.80 7.72 0.10
C ARG A 78 -3.98 7.61 1.04
N TYR A 79 -3.84 8.09 2.27
CA TYR A 79 -4.92 8.13 3.23
C TYR A 79 -6.10 8.95 2.69
N ASN A 80 -5.85 10.18 2.25
CA ASN A 80 -6.85 11.11 1.76
C ASN A 80 -7.63 10.59 0.55
N LEU A 81 -6.92 10.12 -0.47
CA LEU A 81 -7.54 9.57 -1.68
C LEU A 81 -8.37 8.33 -1.37
N LEU A 82 -7.90 7.46 -0.48
CA LEU A 82 -8.62 6.27 -0.10
C LEU A 82 -9.86 6.60 0.74
N VAL A 83 -9.69 7.37 1.81
CA VAL A 83 -10.72 7.57 2.83
C VAL A 83 -11.81 8.49 2.33
N GLU A 84 -11.43 9.61 1.71
CA GLU A 84 -12.37 10.63 1.30
C GLU A 84 -12.97 10.33 -0.08
N LYS A 85 -12.18 9.79 -1.00
CA LYS A 85 -12.56 9.66 -2.42
C LYS A 85 -12.66 8.23 -2.91
N SER A 86 -12.24 7.25 -2.10
CA SER A 86 -12.13 5.84 -2.51
C SER A 86 -11.26 5.64 -3.76
N PHE A 87 -10.33 6.55 -4.05
CA PHE A 87 -9.35 6.40 -5.12
C PHE A 87 -8.12 5.67 -4.62
N MET A 88 -7.45 4.99 -5.53
CA MET A 88 -6.12 4.42 -5.31
C MET A 88 -5.18 4.98 -6.34
N PHE A 89 -3.91 5.05 -5.96
CA PHE A 89 -2.85 5.42 -6.86
C PHE A 89 -1.71 4.42 -6.75
N ARG A 90 -0.83 4.49 -7.73
CA ARG A 90 0.52 3.97 -7.65
C ARG A 90 1.51 5.10 -7.78
N ALA A 91 2.63 5.00 -7.08
CA ALA A 91 3.69 5.98 -7.19
C ALA A 91 5.06 5.30 -7.32
N ALA A 92 6.04 6.07 -7.77
CA ALA A 92 7.44 5.67 -7.78
C ALA A 92 8.30 6.82 -7.26
N ILE A 93 9.35 6.53 -6.50
CA ILE A 93 10.28 7.52 -5.94
C ILE A 93 11.71 7.19 -6.39
N ILE A 94 12.44 8.20 -6.84
CA ILE A 94 13.87 8.14 -7.15
C ILE A 94 14.62 9.31 -6.51
N LYS A 95 15.94 9.16 -6.40
CA LYS A 95 16.87 10.28 -6.19
C LYS A 95 17.06 11.03 -7.50
N GLY A 96 16.98 12.37 -7.46
CA GLY A 96 17.22 13.21 -8.64
C GLY A 96 16.27 14.41 -8.74
N ILE A 97 16.57 15.28 -9.70
CA ILE A 97 15.81 16.50 -10.01
C ILE A 97 14.98 16.22 -11.26
N LEU A 98 13.69 16.56 -11.28
CA LEU A 98 12.80 16.26 -12.42
C LEU A 98 13.21 16.97 -13.72
N ASN A 99 13.93 18.10 -13.61
CA ASN A 99 14.36 18.98 -14.70
C ASN A 99 13.21 19.25 -15.69
N LEU A 100 12.06 19.68 -15.18
CA LEU A 100 10.92 20.04 -15.99
C LEU A 100 11.14 21.45 -16.54
N ASP A 101 11.18 21.58 -17.86
CA ASP A 101 11.45 22.86 -18.54
C ASP A 101 10.46 23.92 -18.09
N LYS A 102 10.94 24.97 -17.43
CA LYS A 102 10.11 26.10 -17.01
C LYS A 102 9.61 26.84 -18.25
N ASN A 103 8.37 26.63 -18.64
CA ASN A 103 7.67 27.59 -19.48
C ASN A 103 6.95 28.58 -18.56
N ASP A 104 7.19 29.87 -18.78
CA ASP A 104 6.91 31.04 -17.92
C ASP A 104 5.41 31.35 -17.63
N GLU A 105 4.51 30.37 -17.69
CA GLU A 105 3.10 30.54 -17.28
C GLU A 105 2.85 29.82 -15.96
N ASP A 106 3.52 30.30 -14.91
CA ASP A 106 3.38 29.80 -13.54
C ASP A 106 1.97 30.08 -13.00
N ILE A 107 1.25 29.04 -12.57
CA ILE A 107 0.28 29.20 -11.48
C ILE A 107 1.12 29.24 -10.21
N GLN A 108 1.55 30.45 -9.82
CA GLN A 108 2.14 30.67 -8.50
C GLN A 108 1.03 30.56 -7.47
N ILE A 109 1.03 29.46 -6.72
CA ILE A 109 0.40 29.46 -5.41
C ILE A 109 1.35 30.28 -4.53
N GLU A 110 1.02 31.56 -4.30
CA GLU A 110 1.77 32.43 -3.39
C GLU A 110 1.57 31.95 -1.95
N ASP A 111 2.29 30.91 -1.57
CA ASP A 111 2.54 30.54 -0.19
C ASP A 111 4.06 30.38 -0.08
N GLU A 112 4.71 30.98 0.93
CA GLU A 112 6.18 31.10 1.05
C GLU A 112 6.93 29.75 0.94
N TYR A 113 6.21 28.64 1.08
CA TYR A 113 6.70 27.28 1.15
C TYR A 113 6.35 26.41 -0.07
N ILE A 114 5.48 26.88 -0.98
CA ILE A 114 5.05 26.13 -2.19
C ILE A 114 5.40 26.92 -3.44
N LYS A 115 6.45 26.51 -4.16
CA LYS A 115 6.81 27.13 -5.44
C LYS A 115 6.06 26.49 -6.61
N GLY A 116 4.78 26.85 -6.74
CA GLY A 116 3.98 26.75 -7.96
C GLY A 116 3.62 25.35 -8.48
N VAL A 117 2.59 25.30 -9.33
CA VAL A 117 2.28 24.17 -10.21
C VAL A 117 2.69 24.56 -11.63
N VAL A 118 3.70 23.90 -12.20
CA VAL A 118 4.21 24.24 -13.55
C VAL A 118 3.80 23.17 -14.57
N PHE A 119 3.20 23.60 -15.69
CA PHE A 119 2.83 22.74 -16.83
C PHE A 119 3.93 22.78 -17.90
N THR A 120 4.52 21.63 -18.25
CA THR A 120 5.70 21.58 -19.13
C THR A 120 5.59 20.42 -20.13
N TYR A 121 6.28 20.55 -21.28
CA TYR A 121 6.29 19.55 -22.36
C TYR A 121 7.63 18.77 -22.47
N GLY A 122 8.68 19.22 -21.76
CA GLY A 122 10.00 18.58 -21.73
C GLY A 122 10.16 17.67 -20.52
N PHE A 123 10.52 16.41 -20.74
CA PHE A 123 10.81 15.45 -19.66
C PHE A 123 12.32 15.25 -19.50
N GLY A 124 12.85 15.61 -18.33
CA GLY A 124 14.20 15.25 -17.92
C GLY A 124 14.42 13.73 -17.80
N VAL A 125 15.68 13.31 -17.63
CA VAL A 125 16.09 11.90 -17.51
C VAL A 125 15.36 11.23 -16.34
N GLU A 126 15.24 11.92 -15.22
CA GLU A 126 14.59 11.50 -13.99
C GLU A 126 13.08 11.28 -14.19
N SER A 127 12.40 12.21 -14.87
CA SER A 127 10.99 12.08 -15.21
C SER A 127 10.74 10.86 -16.12
N SER A 128 11.62 10.64 -17.09
CA SER A 128 11.58 9.46 -17.97
C SER A 128 11.82 8.15 -17.21
N LYS A 129 12.77 8.13 -16.27
CA LYS A 129 13.05 6.98 -15.40
C LYS A 129 11.82 6.65 -14.55
N LEU A 130 11.21 7.66 -13.91
CA LEU A 130 10.00 7.53 -13.11
C LEU A 130 8.82 6.97 -13.91
N TYR A 131 8.56 7.51 -15.09
CA TYR A 131 7.52 7.00 -15.99
C TYR A 131 7.74 5.53 -16.34
N GLY A 132 8.99 5.15 -16.68
CA GLY A 132 9.34 3.76 -16.95
C GLY A 132 9.13 2.83 -15.75
N ILE A 133 9.36 3.29 -14.52
CA ILE A 133 9.09 2.51 -13.29
C ILE A 133 7.59 2.29 -13.13
N ILE A 134 6.78 3.34 -13.24
CA ILE A 134 5.32 3.27 -13.11
C ILE A 134 4.71 2.32 -14.14
N GLU A 135 5.13 2.40 -15.40
CA GLU A 135 4.62 1.52 -16.45
C GLU A 135 4.90 0.04 -16.14
N ARG A 136 6.05 -0.28 -15.53
CA ARG A 136 6.38 -1.64 -15.08
C ARG A 136 5.70 -2.05 -13.79
N PHE A 137 5.45 -1.12 -12.88
CA PHE A 137 4.91 -1.41 -11.55
C PHE A 137 3.43 -1.78 -11.60
N LYS A 138 3.11 -3.07 -11.41
CA LYS A 138 1.74 -3.61 -11.50
C LYS A 138 1.06 -3.74 -10.13
N GLY A 139 1.03 -2.64 -9.36
CA GLY A 139 0.49 -2.60 -8.00
C GLY A 139 -0.06 -1.24 -7.61
N ALA A 140 -0.92 -1.21 -6.59
CA ALA A 140 -1.38 -0.04 -5.86
C ALA A 140 -0.48 0.13 -4.63
N GLY A 141 0.64 0.80 -4.79
CA GLY A 141 1.65 1.00 -3.76
C GLY A 141 2.57 2.16 -4.12
N ILE A 142 3.57 2.42 -3.28
CA ILE A 142 4.60 3.43 -3.58
C ILE A 142 5.91 2.69 -3.78
N PHE A 143 6.39 2.62 -5.01
CA PHE A 143 7.66 1.96 -5.34
C PHE A 143 8.83 2.88 -5.00
N ILE A 144 9.70 2.50 -4.08
CA ILE A 144 10.90 3.27 -3.76
C ILE A 144 12.10 2.58 -4.40
N ASP A 145 12.85 3.32 -5.23
CA ASP A 145 14.05 2.83 -5.92
C ASP A 145 15.11 2.34 -4.92
N GLU A 146 15.80 1.25 -5.23
CA GLU A 146 16.78 0.62 -4.34
C GLU A 146 17.97 1.54 -4.04
N ASP A 147 18.29 2.48 -4.94
CA ASP A 147 19.34 3.48 -4.74
C ASP A 147 19.09 4.34 -3.48
N LEU A 148 17.84 4.42 -3.01
CA LEU A 148 17.46 5.18 -1.81
C LEU A 148 17.56 4.37 -0.52
N LYS A 149 17.77 3.05 -0.55
CA LYS A 149 17.65 2.16 0.62
C LYS A 149 18.39 2.63 1.87
N ASN A 150 19.59 3.19 1.71
CA ASN A 150 20.43 3.65 2.83
C ASN A 150 20.02 5.03 3.38
N GLU A 151 19.07 5.70 2.73
CA GLU A 151 18.56 7.02 3.11
C GLU A 151 17.14 6.93 3.69
N LEU A 152 16.53 5.74 3.67
CA LEU A 152 15.16 5.55 4.13
C LEU A 152 15.08 5.44 5.64
N ASN A 153 14.12 6.17 6.21
CA ASN A 153 13.70 5.98 7.57
C ASN A 153 12.91 4.67 7.71
N GLU A 154 13.47 3.68 8.41
CA GLU A 154 12.86 2.35 8.61
C GLU A 154 11.48 2.40 9.28
N PHE A 155 11.14 3.48 10.00
CA PHE A 155 9.82 3.67 10.59
C PHE A 155 8.75 4.08 9.57
N LEU A 156 9.15 4.65 8.42
CA LEU A 156 8.23 5.10 7.37
C LEU A 156 8.10 4.10 6.23
N VAL A 157 9.00 3.11 6.13
CA VAL A 157 9.03 2.16 5.00
C VAL A 157 9.06 0.72 5.44
N PHE A 158 8.65 -0.19 4.56
CA PHE A 158 8.76 -1.63 4.75
C PHE A 158 8.92 -2.34 3.41
N GLN A 159 9.36 -3.60 3.44
CA GLN A 159 9.44 -4.42 2.24
C GLN A 159 8.07 -4.98 1.87
N ASN A 160 7.65 -4.72 0.65
CA ASN A 160 6.41 -5.18 0.06
C ASN A 160 6.70 -5.99 -1.22
N TYR A 161 5.66 -6.59 -1.80
CA TYR A 161 5.77 -7.45 -2.97
C TYR A 161 4.61 -7.20 -3.93
N TYR A 162 4.90 -7.24 -5.22
CA TYR A 162 3.87 -7.27 -6.26
C TYR A 162 4.14 -8.37 -7.29
N ILE A 163 3.11 -8.72 -8.07
CA ILE A 163 3.19 -9.78 -9.07
C ILE A 163 3.56 -9.18 -10.42
N THR A 164 4.73 -9.57 -10.92
CA THR A 164 5.19 -9.20 -12.27
C THR A 164 4.49 -10.04 -13.33
N ASP A 165 4.39 -11.36 -13.12
CA ASP A 165 3.77 -12.30 -14.04
C ASP A 165 2.75 -13.19 -13.31
N ILE A 166 1.50 -13.20 -13.80
CA ILE A 166 0.41 -14.00 -13.24
C ILE A 166 0.59 -15.48 -13.52
N SER A 167 1.06 -15.82 -14.72
CA SER A 167 1.14 -17.21 -15.20
C SER A 167 2.21 -17.98 -14.44
N THR A 168 3.37 -17.36 -14.24
CA THR A 168 4.48 -17.95 -13.49
C THR A 168 4.47 -17.59 -12.01
N ARG A 169 3.50 -16.78 -11.56
CA ARG A 169 3.44 -16.17 -10.23
C ARG A 169 4.80 -15.62 -9.78
N LYS A 170 5.45 -14.83 -10.64
CA LYS A 170 6.73 -14.21 -10.32
C LYS A 170 6.50 -12.94 -9.51
N TYR A 171 7.05 -12.89 -8.31
CA TYR A 171 6.96 -11.73 -7.44
C TYR A 171 8.21 -10.86 -7.56
N HIS A 172 8.03 -9.57 -7.34
CA HIS A 172 9.11 -8.61 -7.21
C HIS A 172 8.99 -7.92 -5.86
N GLN A 173 10.08 -7.97 -5.10
CA GLN A 173 10.21 -7.28 -3.82
C GLN A 173 10.54 -5.81 -4.08
N TYR A 174 9.97 -4.92 -3.27
CA TYR A 174 10.26 -3.49 -3.34
C TYR A 174 10.04 -2.83 -1.99
N TRP A 175 10.53 -1.59 -1.83
CA TRP A 175 10.27 -0.78 -0.64
C TRP A 175 9.01 0.05 -0.84
N ASP A 176 8.10 -0.01 0.12
CA ASP A 176 6.84 0.73 0.14
C ASP A 176 6.75 1.61 1.38
N VAL A 177 6.01 2.71 1.27
CA VAL A 177 5.70 3.58 2.40
C VAL A 177 4.67 2.87 3.27
N ARG A 178 4.88 2.83 4.58
CA ARG A 178 3.93 2.26 5.53
C ARG A 178 2.60 3.03 5.49
N PHE A 179 1.57 2.37 5.98
CA PHE A 179 0.28 3.00 6.15
C PHE A 179 0.15 3.45 7.60
N ASN A 180 -0.03 4.74 7.86
CA ASN A 180 -0.38 5.21 9.20
C ASN A 180 -1.79 4.75 9.57
N SER A 181 -1.90 3.90 10.58
CA SER A 181 -3.17 3.32 11.05
C SER A 181 -4.02 4.34 11.77
N LYS A 182 -4.58 5.31 11.04
CA LYS A 182 -5.69 6.15 11.52
C LYS A 182 -6.98 5.32 11.47
N ASP A 183 -7.78 5.36 12.54
CA ASP A 183 -9.01 4.56 12.72
C ASP A 183 -10.00 4.62 11.53
N GLN A 184 -9.98 5.72 10.76
CA GLN A 184 -10.92 5.95 9.66
C GLN A 184 -10.69 5.06 8.43
N VAL A 185 -9.49 4.52 8.23
CA VAL A 185 -9.16 3.66 7.07
C VAL A 185 -9.97 2.37 7.10
N PHE A 186 -10.28 1.90 8.30
CA PHE A 186 -11.02 0.67 8.51
C PHE A 186 -12.50 0.78 8.18
N ASN A 187 -13.10 1.94 8.44
CA ASN A 187 -14.46 2.23 7.98
C ASN A 187 -14.58 2.13 6.45
N LYS A 188 -13.45 2.23 5.73
CA LYS A 188 -13.36 2.17 4.28
C LYS A 188 -12.77 0.86 3.76
N LEU A 189 -12.27 -0.02 4.62
CA LEU A 189 -11.77 -1.34 4.25
C LEU A 189 -12.82 -2.15 3.49
N ASN A 190 -14.07 -2.12 3.94
CA ASN A 190 -15.17 -2.81 3.26
C ASN A 190 -15.37 -2.31 1.83
N ASN A 191 -15.19 -1.00 1.60
CA ASN A 191 -15.25 -0.42 0.26
C ASN A 191 -14.07 -0.88 -0.58
N VAL A 192 -12.86 -0.96 -0.02
CA VAL A 192 -11.69 -1.51 -0.72
C VAL A 192 -11.94 -2.96 -1.11
N ILE A 193 -12.34 -3.82 -0.17
CA ILE A 193 -12.60 -5.24 -0.43
C ILE A 193 -13.68 -5.41 -1.50
N LYS A 194 -14.74 -4.60 -1.43
CA LYS A 194 -15.79 -4.55 -2.45
C LYS A 194 -15.20 -4.21 -3.83
N LYS A 195 -14.37 -3.18 -3.93
CA LYS A 195 -13.68 -2.79 -5.18
C LYS A 195 -12.75 -3.88 -5.71
N VAL A 196 -12.03 -4.57 -4.83
CA VAL A 196 -11.17 -5.71 -5.21
C VAL A 196 -12.01 -6.82 -5.83
N TYR A 197 -13.17 -7.11 -5.23
CA TYR A 197 -14.09 -8.13 -5.74
C TYR A 197 -14.72 -7.72 -7.07
N GLU A 198 -15.19 -6.48 -7.20
CA GLU A 198 -15.71 -5.92 -8.46
C GLU A 198 -14.66 -5.98 -9.56
N SER A 199 -13.42 -5.57 -9.25
CA SER A 199 -12.30 -5.64 -10.20
C SER A 199 -11.97 -7.07 -10.60
N ARG A 200 -12.11 -8.04 -9.69
CA ARG A 200 -11.95 -9.47 -9.98
C ARG A 200 -13.00 -9.97 -10.98
N VAL A 201 -14.26 -9.55 -10.82
CA VAL A 201 -15.36 -9.92 -11.74
C VAL A 201 -15.05 -9.44 -13.15
N ILE A 202 -14.50 -8.22 -13.28
CA ILE A 202 -14.07 -7.66 -14.57
C ILE A 202 -12.84 -8.40 -15.11
N SER A 203 -11.80 -8.55 -14.29
CA SER A 203 -10.56 -9.19 -14.70
C SER A 203 -9.72 -9.65 -13.51
N LYS A 204 -9.31 -10.93 -13.51
CA LYS A 204 -8.31 -11.44 -12.57
C LYS A 204 -7.00 -10.63 -12.59
N LYS A 205 -6.65 -10.03 -13.74
CA LYS A 205 -5.45 -9.20 -13.89
C LYS A 205 -5.56 -7.86 -13.17
N LEU A 206 -6.76 -7.31 -13.01
CA LEU A 206 -6.99 -6.03 -12.33
C LEU A 206 -6.95 -6.22 -10.82
N ALA A 207 -7.55 -7.29 -10.31
CA ALA A 207 -7.58 -7.57 -8.87
C ALA A 207 -6.17 -7.69 -8.24
N ARG A 208 -5.17 -8.17 -8.99
CA ARG A 208 -3.78 -8.26 -8.48
C ARG A 208 -3.16 -6.90 -8.14
N PHE A 209 -3.63 -5.81 -8.78
CA PHE A 209 -3.10 -4.47 -8.50
C PHE A 209 -3.36 -4.07 -7.05
N TYR A 210 -4.39 -4.61 -6.43
CA TYR A 210 -4.74 -4.30 -5.04
C TYR A 210 -3.93 -5.09 -4.02
N VAL A 211 -3.23 -6.15 -4.43
CA VAL A 211 -2.51 -7.03 -3.51
C VAL A 211 -1.45 -6.27 -2.70
N PRO A 212 -0.58 -5.42 -3.30
CA PRO A 212 0.43 -4.70 -2.51
C PRO A 212 -0.20 -3.74 -1.50
N PHE A 213 -1.33 -3.11 -1.85
CA PHE A 213 -2.10 -2.29 -0.93
C PHE A 213 -2.64 -3.10 0.25
N LEU A 214 -3.21 -4.29 -0.01
CA LEU A 214 -3.71 -5.18 1.03
C LEU A 214 -2.60 -5.73 1.93
N VAL A 215 -1.42 -6.01 1.38
CA VAL A 215 -0.23 -6.38 2.16
C VAL A 215 0.19 -5.22 3.07
N ASN A 216 0.22 -4.00 2.55
CA ASN A 216 0.57 -2.80 3.29
C ASN A 216 -0.39 -2.55 4.46
N LEU A 217 -1.70 -2.64 4.20
CA LEU A 217 -2.70 -2.63 5.26
C LEU A 217 -2.41 -3.73 6.26
N ALA A 218 -2.42 -5.00 5.84
CA ALA A 218 -2.21 -6.15 6.73
C ALA A 218 -0.95 -6.02 7.59
N ARG A 219 0.14 -5.44 7.05
CA ARG A 219 1.39 -5.21 7.76
C ARG A 219 1.27 -4.15 8.86
N ASN A 220 0.58 -3.05 8.58
CA ASN A 220 0.61 -1.84 9.41
C ASN A 220 -0.68 -1.61 10.22
N LEU A 221 -1.62 -2.56 10.27
CA LEU A 221 -2.77 -2.44 11.18
C LEU A 221 -2.30 -2.50 12.65
N GLU A 222 -2.23 -1.39 13.37
CA GLU A 222 -1.86 -1.39 14.80
C GLU A 222 -2.92 -2.08 15.65
N TYR A 223 -2.60 -3.20 16.33
CA TYR A 223 -3.55 -3.88 17.23
C TYR A 223 -3.93 -3.00 18.43
N ASN A 224 -4.87 -2.07 18.27
CA ASN A 224 -5.38 -1.27 19.37
C ASN A 224 -6.45 -2.06 20.12
N ILE A 225 -6.01 -2.83 21.11
CA ILE A 225 -6.83 -3.77 21.87
C ILE A 225 -7.86 -3.09 22.77
N GLU A 226 -7.64 -1.82 23.13
CA GLU A 226 -8.50 -1.08 24.04
C GLU A 226 -9.74 -0.50 23.35
N ASP A 227 -9.72 -0.40 22.01
CA ASP A 227 -10.87 0.03 21.24
C ASP A 227 -11.75 -1.17 20.81
N LYS A 228 -12.98 -1.23 21.34
CA LYS A 228 -13.99 -2.24 20.97
C LYS A 228 -14.35 -2.19 19.48
N ASN A 229 -14.20 -1.04 18.82
CA ASN A 229 -14.35 -0.94 17.37
C ASN A 229 -13.18 -1.62 16.65
N TYR A 230 -11.97 -1.58 17.21
CA TYR A 230 -10.77 -2.14 16.61
C TYR A 230 -10.75 -3.68 16.61
N THR A 231 -11.22 -4.31 17.68
CA THR A 231 -11.35 -5.79 17.68
C THR A 231 -12.39 -6.26 16.67
N LYS A 232 -13.43 -5.46 16.41
CA LYS A 232 -14.38 -5.69 15.31
C LYS A 232 -13.72 -5.48 13.96
N ILE A 233 -12.81 -4.52 13.83
CA ILE A 233 -12.05 -4.24 12.61
C ILE A 233 -11.08 -5.35 12.24
N LEU A 234 -10.36 -5.96 13.18
CA LEU A 234 -9.55 -7.13 12.89
C LEU A 234 -10.46 -8.31 12.52
N ASP A 235 -11.51 -8.50 13.31
CA ASP A 235 -12.57 -9.45 12.99
C ASP A 235 -13.17 -9.19 11.61
N ASP A 236 -13.27 -7.95 11.12
CA ASP A 236 -13.79 -7.58 9.81
C ASP A 236 -12.69 -7.74 8.74
N PHE A 237 -11.45 -7.32 9.00
CA PHE A 237 -10.28 -7.65 8.17
C PHE A 237 -10.04 -9.17 8.07
N ILE A 238 -10.73 -9.97 8.89
CA ILE A 238 -10.66 -11.44 8.87
C ILE A 238 -11.99 -12.06 8.40
N LYS A 239 -13.15 -11.50 8.78
CA LYS A 239 -14.53 -11.95 8.48
C LYS A 239 -15.05 -11.32 7.19
N LEU A 240 -14.93 -9.99 7.04
CA LEU A 240 -15.26 -9.24 5.81
C LEU A 240 -14.25 -9.51 4.70
N THR A 241 -13.13 -10.17 5.02
CA THR A 241 -11.97 -10.30 4.14
C THR A 241 -11.73 -11.77 3.79
N VAL A 242 -12.01 -12.10 2.54
CA VAL A 242 -10.95 -12.66 1.66
C VAL A 242 -10.72 -14.18 1.66
N LEU A 243 -10.88 -14.92 2.76
CA LEU A 243 -10.50 -16.35 2.80
C LEU A 243 -11.18 -17.23 1.75
N GLU A 244 -12.45 -16.99 1.46
CA GLU A 244 -13.12 -17.71 0.37
C GLU A 244 -13.30 -16.86 -0.88
N LYS A 245 -13.64 -15.58 -0.72
CA LYS A 245 -14.01 -14.72 -1.85
C LYS A 245 -12.83 -14.23 -2.67
N LEU A 246 -11.63 -14.17 -2.10
CA LEU A 246 -10.44 -13.66 -2.80
C LEU A 246 -9.36 -14.73 -3.00
N LYS A 247 -9.58 -15.98 -2.58
CA LYS A 247 -8.63 -17.09 -2.77
C LYS A 247 -8.15 -17.29 -4.21
N ASP A 248 -8.98 -16.90 -5.18
CA ASP A 248 -8.65 -17.03 -6.60
C ASP A 248 -7.95 -15.78 -7.18
N ILE A 249 -7.70 -14.76 -6.37
CA ILE A 249 -6.87 -13.62 -6.75
C ILE A 249 -5.42 -14.05 -6.60
N VAL A 250 -4.71 -14.03 -7.72
CA VAL A 250 -3.28 -14.33 -7.75
C VAL A 250 -2.54 -13.31 -6.89
N GLY A 251 -1.73 -13.79 -5.94
CA GLY A 251 -0.95 -12.98 -5.02
C GLY A 251 -1.59 -12.77 -3.67
N ILE A 252 -2.83 -13.21 -3.46
CA ILE A 252 -3.47 -13.08 -2.16
C ILE A 252 -2.72 -13.83 -1.06
N GLU A 253 -1.99 -14.88 -1.41
CA GLU A 253 -1.02 -15.59 -0.57
C GLU A 253 -0.05 -14.64 0.16
N LEU A 254 0.34 -13.52 -0.45
CA LEU A 254 1.21 -12.51 0.18
C LEU A 254 0.53 -11.88 1.39
N VAL A 255 -0.76 -11.56 1.28
CA VAL A 255 -1.57 -10.99 2.36
C VAL A 255 -1.69 -12.00 3.51
N TYR A 256 -1.94 -13.28 3.19
CA TYR A 256 -2.00 -14.34 4.21
C TYR A 256 -0.69 -14.53 4.95
N LEU A 257 0.41 -14.65 4.22
CA LEU A 257 1.72 -14.82 4.84
C LEU A 257 2.11 -13.61 5.70
N THR A 258 1.71 -12.41 5.28
CA THR A 258 1.89 -11.18 6.07
C THR A 258 1.11 -11.25 7.38
N LEU A 259 -0.17 -11.65 7.34
CA LEU A 259 -0.99 -11.84 8.55
C LEU A 259 -0.40 -12.90 9.48
N ILE A 260 0.07 -14.03 8.94
CA ILE A 260 0.70 -15.09 9.73
C ILE A 260 1.99 -14.59 10.38
N GLU A 261 2.83 -13.88 9.64
CA GLU A 261 4.05 -13.28 10.20
C GLU A 261 3.71 -12.41 11.40
N ARG A 262 2.67 -11.59 11.31
CA ARG A 262 2.23 -10.76 12.42
C ARG A 262 1.70 -11.55 13.62
N ILE A 263 0.78 -12.49 13.39
CA ILE A 263 0.15 -13.28 14.47
C ILE A 263 1.20 -14.09 15.26
N PHE A 264 2.21 -14.62 14.57
CA PHE A 264 3.13 -15.59 15.15
C PHE A 264 4.52 -15.02 15.46
N SER A 265 4.92 -13.87 14.92
CA SER A 265 6.20 -13.23 15.28
C SER A 265 6.23 -12.84 16.75
N ASP A 266 7.42 -12.94 17.35
CA ASP A 266 7.59 -12.65 18.77
C ASP A 266 7.56 -11.14 19.07
N ASP A 267 7.81 -10.30 18.07
CA ASP A 267 7.78 -8.84 18.17
C ASP A 267 6.33 -8.32 18.28
N ASP A 268 5.40 -8.86 17.48
CA ASP A 268 3.98 -8.50 17.54
C ASP A 268 3.25 -9.21 18.70
N LYS A 269 3.71 -10.38 19.17
CA LYS A 269 3.12 -10.99 20.39
C LYS A 269 3.26 -10.11 21.63
N LYS A 270 4.34 -9.34 21.75
CA LYS A 270 4.51 -8.40 22.87
C LYS A 270 3.56 -7.21 22.78
N SER A 271 3.20 -6.73 21.58
CA SER A 271 2.18 -5.68 21.43
C SER A 271 0.77 -6.25 21.67
N LEU A 272 0.51 -7.50 21.25
CA LEU A 272 -0.76 -8.21 21.44
C LEU A 272 -1.05 -8.64 22.89
N ASN A 273 -0.03 -9.09 23.64
CA ASN A 273 -0.18 -9.61 25.00
C ASN A 273 0.10 -8.60 26.11
N LYS A 274 0.30 -7.31 25.79
CA LYS A 274 0.67 -6.28 26.78
C LYS A 274 -0.31 -6.18 27.96
N ASN A 275 -1.56 -6.58 27.78
CA ASN A 275 -2.62 -6.45 28.79
C ASN A 275 -3.23 -7.79 29.26
N ASN A 276 -2.72 -8.97 28.85
CA ASN A 276 -3.28 -10.29 29.18
C ASN A 276 -4.83 -10.35 29.05
N ASN A 277 -5.39 -9.76 28.00
CA ASN A 277 -6.85 -9.72 27.82
C ASN A 277 -7.35 -11.07 27.28
N PRO A 278 -8.13 -11.87 28.04
CA PRO A 278 -8.57 -13.19 27.61
C PRO A 278 -9.45 -13.19 26.36
N GLU A 279 -10.18 -12.08 26.10
CA GLU A 279 -11.01 -11.97 24.89
C GLU A 279 -10.16 -11.86 23.62
N VAL A 280 -8.99 -11.24 23.71
CA VAL A 280 -8.06 -11.10 22.59
C VAL A 280 -7.38 -12.42 22.29
N GLU A 281 -6.91 -13.12 23.33
CA GLU A 281 -6.32 -14.45 23.19
C GLU A 281 -7.30 -15.40 22.51
N LYS A 282 -8.57 -15.40 22.94
CA LYS A 282 -9.64 -16.19 22.31
C LYS A 282 -9.86 -15.82 20.84
N LYS A 283 -9.87 -14.53 20.49
CA LYS A 283 -10.03 -14.09 19.09
C LYS A 283 -8.85 -14.49 18.20
N ILE A 284 -7.62 -14.39 18.72
CA ILE A 284 -6.43 -14.86 18.03
C ILE A 284 -6.50 -16.37 17.85
N GLU A 285 -6.93 -17.11 18.88
CA GLU A 285 -7.11 -18.56 18.79
C GLU A 285 -8.16 -18.95 17.74
N ASP A 286 -9.33 -18.30 17.74
CA ASP A 286 -10.38 -18.47 16.72
C ASP A 286 -9.85 -18.20 15.30
N LEU A 287 -8.99 -17.18 15.16
CA LEU A 287 -8.33 -16.85 13.90
C LEU A 287 -7.36 -17.95 13.46
N ILE A 288 -6.52 -18.46 14.37
CA ILE A 288 -5.59 -19.56 14.09
C ILE A 288 -6.38 -20.79 13.62
N ILE A 289 -7.49 -21.12 14.28
CA ILE A 289 -8.37 -22.23 13.90
C ILE A 289 -8.97 -22.01 12.49
N LYS A 290 -9.38 -20.78 12.16
CA LYS A 290 -9.91 -20.49 10.82
C LYS A 290 -8.83 -20.61 9.74
N LEU A 291 -7.65 -20.07 9.98
CA LEU A 291 -6.53 -20.14 9.04
C LEU A 291 -6.07 -21.58 8.83
N SER A 292 -6.01 -22.40 9.89
CA SER A 292 -5.56 -23.79 9.82
C SER A 292 -6.45 -24.69 8.97
N LYS A 293 -7.73 -24.33 8.78
CA LYS A 293 -8.68 -25.04 7.90
C LYS A 293 -8.42 -24.84 6.39
N ASN A 294 -7.50 -23.95 6.01
CA ASN A 294 -7.17 -23.68 4.61
C ASN A 294 -6.05 -24.61 4.12
N ASN A 295 -6.42 -25.74 3.51
CA ASN A 295 -5.45 -26.72 2.99
C ASN A 295 -4.41 -26.11 2.04
N TRP A 296 -4.83 -25.21 1.14
CA TRP A 296 -3.94 -24.53 0.21
C TRP A 296 -2.91 -23.63 0.92
N LEU A 297 -3.27 -23.03 2.06
CA LEU A 297 -2.36 -22.22 2.87
C LEU A 297 -1.34 -23.10 3.61
N LEU A 298 -1.76 -24.27 4.08
CA LEU A 298 -0.87 -25.29 4.64
C LEU A 298 0.16 -25.77 3.63
N GLU A 299 -0.25 -26.03 2.38
CA GLU A 299 0.66 -26.40 1.28
C GLU A 299 1.70 -25.31 1.00
N ILE A 300 1.29 -24.04 1.03
CA ILE A 300 2.21 -22.89 0.92
C ILE A 300 3.21 -22.87 2.07
N LEU A 301 2.74 -22.99 3.31
CA LEU A 301 3.60 -22.93 4.50
C LEU A 301 4.60 -24.08 4.56
N ARG A 302 4.24 -25.27 4.07
CA ARG A 302 5.15 -26.42 4.00
C ARG A 302 6.22 -26.28 2.92
N ALA A 303 6.11 -25.28 2.05
CA ALA A 303 6.91 -25.16 0.83
C ALA A 303 6.80 -26.40 -0.09
N ASP A 304 5.72 -27.18 0.08
CA ASP A 304 5.40 -28.37 -0.75
C ASP A 304 4.70 -27.97 -2.06
N ASN A 305 4.58 -26.67 -2.32
CA ASN A 305 3.80 -26.14 -3.43
C ASN A 305 4.55 -26.35 -4.75
N LYS A 306 4.40 -27.54 -5.34
CA LYS A 306 5.04 -27.94 -6.61
C LYS A 306 4.72 -27.01 -7.79
N PHE A 307 3.72 -26.14 -7.66
CA PHE A 307 3.19 -25.32 -8.73
C PHE A 307 3.52 -23.82 -8.61
N HIS A 308 4.07 -23.33 -7.49
CA HIS A 308 4.22 -21.89 -7.25
C HIS A 308 5.45 -21.53 -6.40
N SER A 309 6.27 -20.58 -6.86
CA SER A 309 7.42 -20.04 -6.12
C SER A 309 7.04 -18.80 -5.32
N ILE A 310 6.63 -18.97 -4.07
CA ILE A 310 6.34 -17.85 -3.17
C ILE A 310 7.65 -17.42 -2.47
N PRO A 311 7.99 -16.12 -2.42
CA PRO A 311 9.21 -15.63 -1.78
C PRO A 311 9.28 -16.13 -0.34
N GLN A 312 10.37 -16.79 0.01
CA GLN A 312 10.51 -17.36 1.36
C GLN A 312 10.69 -16.27 2.40
N GLU A 313 11.11 -15.09 1.98
CA GLU A 313 11.43 -13.90 2.76
C GLU A 313 10.19 -13.20 3.32
N ILE A 314 8.99 -13.50 2.83
CA ILE A 314 7.74 -12.89 3.32
C ILE A 314 7.44 -13.33 4.76
N ILE A 315 7.79 -14.56 5.11
CA ILE A 315 7.56 -15.13 6.44
C ILE A 315 8.86 -15.68 7.01
N ASN A 316 9.22 -15.26 8.22
CA ASN A 316 10.42 -15.71 8.89
C ASN A 316 10.36 -17.23 9.12
N SER A 317 11.49 -17.92 8.96
CA SER A 317 11.57 -19.38 9.16
C SER A 317 11.09 -19.83 10.55
N LYS A 318 11.35 -19.05 11.61
CA LYS A 318 10.87 -19.32 12.98
C LYS A 318 9.36 -19.18 13.05
N THR A 319 8.82 -18.07 12.55
CA THR A 319 7.38 -17.80 12.48
C THR A 319 6.66 -18.92 11.70
N ARG A 320 7.18 -19.30 10.53
CA ARG A 320 6.65 -20.38 9.70
C ARG A 320 6.56 -21.71 10.46
N ARG A 321 7.62 -22.11 11.15
CA ARG A 321 7.64 -23.36 11.95
C ARG A 321 6.62 -23.31 13.09
N LYS A 322 6.47 -22.16 13.76
CA LYS A 322 5.50 -21.95 14.83
C LYS A 322 4.06 -22.06 14.30
N ALA A 323 3.76 -21.38 13.20
CA ALA A 323 2.46 -21.45 12.53
C ALA A 323 2.11 -22.89 12.11
N LEU A 324 3.04 -23.62 11.50
CA LEU A 324 2.83 -25.01 11.10
C LEU A 324 2.50 -25.93 12.28
N ARG A 325 3.20 -25.78 13.41
CA ARG A 325 2.93 -26.57 14.63
C ARG A 325 1.52 -26.29 15.17
N GLU A 326 1.18 -25.01 15.30
CA GLU A 326 -0.12 -24.56 15.81
C GLU A 326 -1.27 -25.01 14.89
N PHE A 327 -1.09 -24.89 13.57
CA PHE A 327 -2.10 -25.35 12.62
C PHE A 327 -2.30 -26.86 12.69
N ALA A 328 -1.24 -27.66 12.85
CA ALA A 328 -1.35 -29.11 13.00
C ALA A 328 -2.20 -29.48 14.23
N VAL A 329 -1.91 -28.87 15.39
CA VAL A 329 -2.66 -29.10 16.64
C VAL A 329 -4.13 -28.70 16.50
N LYS A 330 -4.41 -27.53 15.90
CA LYS A 330 -5.77 -27.01 15.80
C LYS A 330 -6.60 -27.68 14.69
N SER A 331 -5.95 -28.27 13.69
CA SER A 331 -6.64 -29.03 12.63
C SER A 331 -7.19 -30.39 13.09
N THR A 332 -6.69 -30.93 14.21
CA THR A 332 -7.11 -32.24 14.75
C THR A 332 -8.21 -32.16 15.81
N VAL A 333 -8.58 -30.96 16.26
CA VAL A 333 -9.51 -30.73 17.40
C VAL A 333 -10.92 -30.35 16.95
N SER A 334 -11.17 -30.28 15.64
CA SER A 334 -12.49 -30.03 15.02
C SER A 334 -12.95 -31.22 14.20
#